data_AF-A0AAN5BQT2-F1
#
_entry.id   AF-A0AAN5BQT2-F1
#
_cell.length_a   1.000
_cell.length_b   1.000
_cell.length_c   1.000
_cell.angle_alpha   90.00
_cell.angle_beta   90.00
_cell.angle_gamma   90.00
#
_symmetry.space_group_name_H-M   'P 1'
#
loop_
_entity.id
_entity.type
_entity.pdbx_description
1 polymer ?
#
loop_
_entity_poly.entity_id
_entity_poly.type
_entity_poly.pdbx_seq_one_letter_code
_entity_poly.pdbx_strand_id
1 'polypeptide(L)'
;MMGQRPLPTIPAGTIDPASMAGDEPVKQARAVLDRLSAALAVDDAIALESCFFASQAYWKDQLALTYHLRTFSGPSVIAAGLLETKNLREIAGGFAVDGGAVFLPATPTLVSL
;
A
#
# COMPACT_ATOMS: atom_id res chain seq x y z
N MET A 1 17.87 14.03 -9.35
CA MET A 1 18.25 12.63 -9.63
C MET A 1 17.17 11.75 -9.03
N MET A 2 16.40 10.99 -9.83
CA MET A 2 15.46 10.01 -9.25
C MET A 2 16.30 8.90 -8.60
N GLY A 3 16.30 8.84 -7.27
CA GLY A 3 16.96 7.75 -6.56
C GLY A 3 16.36 6.43 -7.04
N GLN A 4 17.21 5.52 -7.51
CA GLN A 4 16.79 4.16 -7.82
C GLN A 4 16.28 3.53 -6.52
N ARG A 5 14.96 3.51 -6.34
CA ARG A 5 14.29 2.84 -5.24
C ARG A 5 13.82 1.51 -5.79
N PRO A 6 14.61 0.43 -5.65
CA PRO A 6 14.21 -0.87 -6.15
C PRO A 6 12.88 -1.27 -5.50
N LEU A 7 12.10 -2.08 -6.20
CA LEU A 7 10.92 -2.71 -5.62
C LEU A 7 11.34 -3.44 -4.32
N PRO A 8 10.48 -3.46 -3.29
CA PRO A 8 10.80 -4.16 -2.06
C PRO A 8 11.20 -5.62 -2.35
N THR A 9 12.35 -6.04 -1.83
CA THR A 9 12.77 -7.44 -1.93
C THR A 9 11.98 -8.24 -0.90
N ILE A 10 11.16 -9.17 -1.39
CA ILE A 10 10.43 -10.14 -0.56
C ILE A 10 11.24 -11.44 -0.57
N PRO A 11 11.63 -11.99 0.60
CA PRO A 11 12.35 -13.26 0.66
C PRO A 11 11.58 -14.39 -0.04
N ALA A 12 12.30 -15.26 -0.75
CA ALA A 12 11.70 -16.44 -1.36
C ALA A 12 11.04 -17.32 -0.27
N GLY A 13 9.83 -17.82 -0.55
CA GLY A 13 9.07 -18.63 0.40
C GLY A 13 8.33 -17.85 1.48
N THR A 14 8.35 -16.51 1.49
CA THR A 14 7.49 -15.71 2.39
C THR A 14 6.01 -15.97 2.15
N ILE A 15 5.61 -16.23 0.91
CA ILE A 15 4.24 -16.58 0.53
C ILE A 15 4.30 -17.87 -0.27
N ASP A 16 3.49 -18.85 0.11
CA ASP A 16 3.21 -20.02 -0.73
C ASP A 16 2.26 -19.59 -1.87
N PRO A 17 2.68 -19.61 -3.15
CA PRO A 17 1.80 -19.23 -4.25
C PRO A 17 0.52 -20.06 -4.34
N ALA A 18 0.55 -21.33 -3.91
CA ALA A 18 -0.64 -22.18 -3.91
C ALA A 18 -1.70 -21.72 -2.89
N SER A 19 -1.27 -21.01 -1.82
CA SER A 19 -2.17 -20.42 -0.84
C SER A 19 -2.98 -19.23 -1.40
N MET A 20 -2.51 -18.60 -2.48
CA MET A 20 -3.12 -17.40 -3.07
C MET A 20 -4.09 -17.70 -4.23
N ALA A 21 -4.76 -18.85 -4.20
CA ALA A 21 -5.72 -19.27 -5.22
C ALA A 21 -7.15 -18.79 -4.92
N GLY A 22 -7.98 -18.73 -5.98
CA GLY A 22 -9.39 -18.32 -5.86
C GLY A 22 -9.54 -16.90 -5.33
N ASP A 23 -10.40 -16.72 -4.31
CA ASP A 23 -10.70 -15.41 -3.73
C ASP A 23 -9.69 -14.95 -2.66
N GLU A 24 -8.67 -15.76 -2.35
CA GLU A 24 -7.71 -15.43 -1.30
C GLU A 24 -6.99 -14.09 -1.55
N PRO A 25 -6.53 -13.75 -2.77
CA PRO A 25 -5.93 -12.44 -3.03
C PRO A 25 -6.86 -11.27 -2.70
N VAL A 26 -8.17 -11.41 -2.98
CA VAL A 26 -9.16 -10.37 -2.67
C VAL A 26 -9.30 -10.21 -1.16
N LYS A 27 -9.37 -11.32 -0.42
CA LYS A 27 -9.46 -11.29 1.05
C LYS A 27 -8.24 -10.61 1.68
N GLN A 28 -7.04 -10.94 1.21
CA GLN A 28 -5.79 -10.35 1.71
C GLN A 28 -5.71 -8.85 1.38
N ALA A 29 -6.02 -8.46 0.14
CA ALA A 29 -6.07 -7.05 -0.25
C ALA A 29 -7.07 -6.26 0.59
N ARG A 30 -8.28 -6.80 0.79
CA ARG A 30 -9.31 -6.17 1.59
C ARG A 30 -8.91 -6.04 3.06
N ALA A 31 -8.34 -7.08 3.67
CA ALA A 31 -7.89 -7.03 5.06
C ALA A 31 -6.86 -5.92 5.29
N VAL A 32 -5.93 -5.72 4.36
CA VAL A 32 -4.94 -4.63 4.43
C VAL A 32 -5.62 -3.26 4.27
N LEU A 33 -6.50 -3.11 3.28
CA LEU A 33 -7.20 -1.83 3.04
C LEU A 33 -8.19 -1.47 4.15
N ASP A 34 -8.84 -2.44 4.76
CA ASP A 34 -9.75 -2.24 5.91
C ASP A 34 -8.95 -1.70 7.11
N ARG A 35 -7.78 -2.29 7.41
CA ARG A 35 -6.88 -1.80 8.47
C ARG A 35 -6.36 -0.40 8.18
N LEU A 36 -5.91 -0.16 6.95
CA LEU A 36 -5.44 1.14 6.48
C LEU A 36 -6.53 2.21 6.64
N SER A 37 -7.74 1.90 6.19
CA SER A 37 -8.91 2.80 6.25
C SER A 37 -9.36 3.06 7.68
N ALA A 38 -9.38 2.03 8.53
CA ALA A 38 -9.71 2.18 9.94
C ALA A 38 -8.74 3.13 10.65
N ALA A 39 -7.43 2.98 10.41
CA ALA A 39 -6.41 3.86 10.98
C ALA A 39 -6.57 5.31 10.48
N LEU A 40 -6.83 5.51 9.20
CA LEU A 40 -7.08 6.84 8.61
C LEU A 40 -8.33 7.50 9.16
N ALA A 41 -9.40 6.74 9.40
CA ALA A 41 -10.67 7.27 9.88
C ALA A 41 -10.56 7.94 11.26
N VAL A 42 -9.65 7.44 12.11
CA VAL A 42 -9.44 7.93 13.48
C VAL A 42 -8.11 8.66 13.68
N ASP A 43 -7.41 8.98 12.59
CA ASP A 43 -6.11 9.65 12.59
C ASP A 43 -5.02 8.93 13.43
N ASP A 44 -5.06 7.60 13.47
CA ASP A 44 -4.09 6.78 14.20
C ASP A 44 -2.82 6.55 13.36
N ALA A 45 -1.84 7.43 13.56
CA ALA A 45 -0.56 7.38 12.86
C ALA A 45 0.22 6.08 13.10
N ILE A 46 0.13 5.48 14.30
CA ILE A 46 0.88 4.27 14.66
C ILE A 46 0.24 3.06 13.97
N ALA A 47 -1.08 2.94 14.02
CA ALA A 47 -1.79 1.88 13.30
C ALA A 47 -1.59 2.02 11.79
N LEU A 48 -1.59 3.24 11.26
CA LEU A 48 -1.34 3.49 9.84
C LEU A 48 0.08 3.10 9.42
N GLU A 49 1.09 3.51 10.20
CA GLU A 49 2.49 3.14 9.97
C GLU A 49 2.68 1.62 9.92
N SER A 50 2.00 0.89 10.82
CA SER A 50 2.08 -0.57 10.91
C SER A 50 1.52 -1.33 9.69
N CYS A 51 0.82 -0.65 8.78
CA CYS A 51 0.32 -1.25 7.55
C CYS A 51 1.41 -1.38 6.47
N PHE A 52 2.57 -0.76 6.67
CA PHE A 52 3.64 -0.71 5.68
C PHE A 52 4.81 -1.64 6.06
N PHE A 53 5.56 -2.04 5.03
CA PHE A 53 6.75 -2.85 5.24
C PHE A 53 7.87 -2.02 5.90
N ALA A 54 8.19 -2.32 7.16
CA ALA A 54 9.03 -1.48 8.02
C ALA A 54 10.38 -1.04 7.38
N SER A 55 11.05 -1.93 6.64
CA SER A 55 12.36 -1.66 6.06
C SER A 55 12.34 -1.11 4.63
N GLN A 56 11.23 -1.29 3.90
CA GLN A 56 11.15 -1.05 2.45
C GLN A 56 9.79 -0.49 2.03
N ALA A 57 9.33 0.55 2.71
CA ALA A 57 8.07 1.22 2.39
C ALA A 57 8.26 2.42 1.46
N TYR A 58 7.53 2.43 0.35
CA TYR A 58 7.45 3.54 -0.59
C TYR A 58 6.01 3.78 -0.99
N TRP A 59 5.59 5.04 -0.97
CA TRP A 59 4.28 5.44 -1.48
C TRP A 59 4.46 6.51 -2.53
N LYS A 60 3.92 6.27 -3.72
CA LYS A 60 3.87 7.26 -4.79
C LYS A 60 2.41 7.68 -4.96
N ASP A 61 2.09 8.87 -4.47
CA ASP A 61 0.81 9.49 -4.78
C ASP A 61 0.92 10.11 -6.18
N GLN A 62 0.20 9.51 -7.14
CA GLN A 62 0.16 10.02 -8.51
C GLN A 62 -1.01 10.98 -8.73
N LEU A 63 -2.20 10.65 -8.22
CA LEU A 63 -3.45 11.39 -8.42
C LEU A 63 -4.45 11.20 -7.27
N ALA A 64 -4.13 10.38 -6.27
CA ALA A 64 -5.14 9.88 -5.32
C ALA A 64 -5.44 10.88 -4.20
N LEU A 65 -4.43 11.62 -3.74
CA LEU A 65 -4.58 12.56 -2.62
C LEU A 65 -4.10 13.98 -2.99
N THR A 66 -3.24 14.11 -4.00
CA THR A 66 -2.73 15.40 -4.49
C THR A 66 -2.65 15.42 -6.03
N TYR A 67 -2.84 16.60 -6.62
CA TYR A 67 -2.54 16.88 -8.04
C TYR A 67 -1.02 16.99 -8.31
N HIS A 68 -0.18 16.70 -7.31
CA HIS A 68 1.27 16.76 -7.40
C HIS A 68 1.84 15.36 -7.25
N LEU A 69 2.79 14.98 -8.10
CA LEU A 69 3.51 13.72 -7.95
C LEU A 69 4.38 13.78 -6.68
N ARG A 70 3.89 13.23 -5.56
CA ARG A 70 4.63 13.16 -4.28
C ARG A 70 5.05 11.71 -4.02
N THR A 71 6.31 11.54 -3.66
CA THR A 71 6.86 10.23 -3.27
C THR A 71 7.32 10.29 -1.82
N PHE A 72 6.76 9.42 -0.99
CA PHE A 72 7.12 9.27 0.42
C PHE A 72 8.03 8.04 0.60
N SER A 73 8.92 8.10 1.58
CA SER A 73 9.90 7.04 1.87
C SER A 73 9.90 6.72 3.34
N GLY A 74 9.72 5.46 3.68
CA GLY A 74 9.63 5.02 5.06
C GLY A 74 8.21 5.13 5.62
N PRO A 75 7.84 4.18 6.50
CA PRO A 75 6.44 3.97 6.90
C PRO A 75 5.89 5.16 7.69
N SER A 76 6.66 5.78 8.59
CA SER A 76 6.25 6.96 9.36
C SER A 76 6.01 8.20 8.48
N VAL A 77 6.87 8.41 7.48
CA VAL A 77 6.74 9.53 6.52
C VAL A 77 5.52 9.33 5.63
N ILE A 78 5.24 8.09 5.23
CA ILE A 78 4.02 7.75 4.48
C ILE A 78 2.79 8.03 5.35
N ALA A 79 2.74 7.52 6.58
CA ALA A 79 1.61 7.72 7.48
C ALA A 79 1.32 9.21 7.72
N ALA A 80 2.35 10.01 8.03
CA ALA A 80 2.20 11.46 8.20
C ALA A 80 1.70 12.14 6.92
N GLY A 81 2.23 11.76 5.75
CA GLY A 81 1.79 12.31 4.46
C GLY A 81 0.35 11.97 4.10
N LEU A 82 -0.09 10.75 4.39
CA LEU A 82 -1.47 10.32 4.16
C LEU A 82 -2.46 11.05 5.08
N LEU A 83 -2.14 11.23 6.36
CA LEU A 83 -2.97 11.99 7.31
C LEU A 83 -3.05 13.48 6.93
N GLU A 84 -1.90 14.09 6.62
CA GLU A 84 -1.84 15.48 6.14
C GLU A 84 -2.76 15.67 4.93
N THR A 85 -2.63 14.79 3.93
CA THR A 85 -3.37 14.92 2.68
C THR A 85 -4.86 14.58 2.81
N LYS A 86 -5.22 13.56 3.60
CA LYS A 86 -6.62 13.28 3.98
C LYS A 86 -7.28 14.53 4.55
N ASN A 87 -6.63 15.18 5.51
CA ASN A 87 -7.17 16.37 6.18
C ASN A 87 -7.28 17.57 5.24
N LEU A 88 -6.26 17.82 4.40
CA LEU A 88 -6.27 18.90 3.40
C LEU A 88 -7.34 18.73 2.31
N ARG A 89 -7.84 17.50 2.11
CA ARG A 89 -8.82 17.15 1.06
C ARG A 89 -10.19 16.79 1.60
N GLU A 90 -10.37 16.82 2.92
CA GLU A 90 -11.62 16.44 3.60
C GLU A 90 -12.13 15.07 3.15
N ILE A 91 -11.20 14.13 2.93
CA ILE A 91 -11.57 12.79 2.47
C ILE A 91 -12.36 12.10 3.57
N ALA A 92 -13.64 11.89 3.30
CA ALA A 92 -14.54 11.08 4.10
C ALA A 92 -14.55 9.64 3.55
N GLY A 93 -14.22 8.67 4.39
CA GLY A 93 -14.16 7.26 4.02
C GLY A 93 -12.73 6.72 3.95
N GLY A 94 -12.54 5.66 3.16
CA GLY A 94 -11.28 4.94 3.08
C GLY A 94 -11.05 4.32 1.71
N PHE A 95 -10.06 3.44 1.66
CA PHE A 95 -9.70 2.69 0.47
C PHE A 95 -10.47 1.37 0.42
N ALA A 96 -10.91 0.99 -0.77
CA ALA A 96 -11.58 -0.29 -1.02
C ALA A 96 -11.09 -0.90 -2.34
N VAL A 97 -11.22 -2.23 -2.45
CA VAL A 97 -11.06 -2.93 -3.73
C VAL A 97 -12.38 -2.82 -4.48
N ASP A 98 -12.34 -2.31 -5.71
CA ASP A 98 -13.43 -2.48 -6.67
C ASP A 98 -13.13 -3.70 -7.54
N GLY A 99 -14.04 -4.68 -7.54
CA GLY A 99 -13.86 -5.94 -8.27
C GLY A 99 -12.89 -6.93 -7.62
N GLY A 100 -12.13 -7.65 -8.45
CA GLY A 100 -11.24 -8.73 -8.03
C GLY A 100 -9.79 -8.28 -7.78
N ALA A 101 -9.00 -9.16 -7.19
CA ALA A 101 -7.57 -8.98 -6.98
C ALA A 101 -6.84 -10.23 -7.51
N VAL A 102 -5.67 -10.01 -8.09
CA VAL A 102 -4.82 -11.08 -8.62
C VAL A 102 -3.51 -11.06 -7.86
N PHE A 103 -3.10 -12.23 -7.36
CA PHE A 103 -1.77 -12.38 -6.80
C PHE A 103 -0.75 -12.57 -7.93
N LEU A 104 0.16 -11.61 -8.05
CA LEU A 104 1.31 -11.69 -8.95
C LEU A 104 2.55 -11.90 -8.10
N PRO A 105 3.19 -13.09 -8.12
CA PRO A 105 4.46 -13.27 -7.43
C PRO A 105 5.47 -12.26 -7.99
N ALA A 106 6.13 -11.50 -7.11
CA ALA A 106 7.15 -10.54 -7.50
C ALA A 106 8.38 -11.30 -8.03
N THR A 107 8.35 -11.63 -9.32
CA THR A 107 9.52 -12.13 -10.04
C THR A 107 10.37 -10.94 -10.49
N PRO A 108 11.72 -11.07 -10.57
CA PRO A 108 12.59 -10.00 -11.07
C PRO A 108 12.27 -9.57 -12.51
N THR A 109 11.43 -10.31 -13.22
CA THR A 109 10.86 -9.98 -14.52
C THR A 109 9.35 -9.79 -14.42
N LEU A 110 8.85 -8.62 -14.83
CA LEU A 110 7.44 -8.40 -15.10
C LEU A 110 7.06 -9.27 -16.31
N VAL A 111 6.28 -10.32 -16.13
CA VAL A 111 5.78 -11.12 -17.26
C VAL A 111 4.62 -10.34 -17.88
N SER A 112 4.65 -10.10 -19.19
CA SER A 112 3.56 -9.36 -19.85
C SER A 112 2.24 -10.13 -19.68
N LEU A 113 1.22 -9.44 -19.19
CA LEU A 113 -0.17 -9.90 -19.16
C LEU A 113 -0.74 -10.00 -20.58
#